data_AF-A0A2A3ZSG8-F1
#
_entry.id   AF-A0A2A3ZSG8-F1
#
_cell.length_a   1.000
_cell.length_b   1.000
_cell.length_c   1.000
_cell.angle_alpha   90.00
_cell.angle_beta   90.00
_cell.angle_gamma   90.00
#
_symmetry.space_group_name_H-M   'P 1'
#
loop_
_entity.id
_entity.type
_entity.pdbx_description
1 polymer ?
#
loop_
_entity_poly.entity_id
_entity_poly.type
_entity_poly.pdbx_seq_one_letter_code
_entity_poly.pdbx_strand_id
1 'polypeptide(L)'
;MRTSRNLLISALLIIVLTVAAVPLLNLTVYTPARAAEAYISAIEDANAEQAFSYLSSPTPSSTLALNHDVLSAAPDLPRDPEATTVSMDGDHAKVSLSYVLSSQTQTVDLSMVKLPARAGLFDRWAIEQKEWPTLDLQVEGSSTATVNGYGVSAGTVPVLFPATYLVGFDATYLKSKPERAEVIAPTDTAEIAMSPEPTAKLEQAVDEQITEHLQKCVKSKTLYPSGCVFGYDTDNEILGDVKWSLARDPEVSLTASGNDLELTPSTVEVRIQGRYRDIVTAAEHDFDETLSFVMGGSVVVKSSKVSFDPRRLGDISVK
;
A
#
# COMPACT_ATOMS: atom_id res chain seq x y z
N MET A 1 51.05 -54.95 -21.50
CA MET A 1 51.14 -54.77 -20.02
C MET A 1 51.56 -53.35 -19.57
N ARG A 2 52.39 -52.60 -20.31
CA ARG A 2 52.83 -51.24 -19.90
C ARG A 2 51.72 -50.17 -20.04
N THR A 3 50.89 -50.27 -21.08
CA THR A 3 49.75 -49.38 -21.36
C THR A 3 48.60 -49.53 -20.37
N SER A 4 48.24 -50.75 -19.96
CA SER A 4 47.20 -50.99 -18.96
C SER A 4 47.59 -50.47 -17.57
N ARG A 5 48.87 -50.59 -17.20
CA ARG A 5 49.39 -50.06 -15.92
C ARG A 5 49.39 -48.54 -15.89
N ASN A 6 49.75 -47.89 -17.00
CA ASN A 6 49.70 -46.42 -17.09
C ASN A 6 48.25 -45.91 -17.07
N LEU A 7 47.32 -46.60 -17.73
CA LEU A 7 45.88 -46.28 -17.67
C LEU A 7 45.32 -46.44 -16.26
N LEU A 8 45.71 -47.50 -15.54
CA LEU A 8 45.32 -47.70 -14.13
C LEU A 8 45.90 -46.62 -13.21
N ILE A 9 47.16 -46.24 -13.41
CA ILE A 9 47.78 -45.16 -12.63
C ILE A 9 47.10 -43.82 -12.92
N SER A 10 46.85 -43.49 -14.18
CA SER A 10 46.13 -42.26 -14.56
C SER A 10 44.70 -42.24 -14.00
N ALA A 11 43.98 -43.36 -14.07
CA ALA A 11 42.63 -43.46 -13.50
C ALA A 11 42.65 -43.29 -11.97
N LEU A 12 43.59 -43.95 -11.28
CA LEU A 12 43.75 -43.81 -9.83
C LEU A 12 44.12 -42.37 -9.43
N LEU A 13 44.99 -41.72 -10.20
CA LEU A 13 45.45 -40.35 -9.95
C LEU A 13 44.32 -39.35 -10.16
N ILE A 14 43.46 -39.54 -11.17
CA ILE A 14 42.23 -38.76 -11.36
C ILE A 14 41.30 -38.95 -10.17
N ILE A 15 41.06 -40.19 -9.72
CA ILE A 15 40.19 -40.46 -8.56
C ILE A 15 40.72 -39.77 -7.30
N VAL A 16 42.02 -39.89 -7.01
CA VAL A 16 42.63 -39.26 -5.83
C VAL A 16 42.55 -37.74 -5.90
N LEU A 17 42.85 -37.13 -7.06
CA LEU A 17 42.70 -35.69 -7.25
C LEU A 17 41.25 -35.23 -7.07
N THR A 18 40.28 -36.01 -7.56
CA THR A 18 38.85 -35.68 -7.43
C THR A 18 38.40 -35.77 -5.97
N VAL A 19 38.79 -36.83 -5.25
CA VAL A 19 38.45 -37.02 -3.83
C VAL A 19 39.11 -35.99 -2.93
N ALA A 20 40.36 -35.58 -3.22
CA ALA A 20 41.06 -34.55 -2.46
C ALA A 20 40.59 -33.12 -2.79
N ALA A 21 40.09 -32.88 -4.01
CA ALA A 21 39.58 -31.58 -4.43
C ALA A 21 38.26 -31.23 -3.72
N VAL A 22 37.39 -32.20 -3.47
CA VAL A 22 36.09 -32.00 -2.81
C VAL A 22 36.21 -31.31 -1.43
N PRO A 23 36.99 -31.82 -0.45
CA PRO A 23 37.13 -31.16 0.84
C PRO A 23 37.79 -29.78 0.71
N LEU A 24 38.74 -29.60 -0.23
CA LEU A 24 39.36 -28.30 -0.47
C LEU A 24 38.35 -27.27 -1.01
N LEU A 25 37.47 -27.69 -1.92
CA LEU A 25 36.41 -26.86 -2.46
C LEU A 25 35.35 -26.53 -1.40
N ASN A 26 35.02 -27.46 -0.51
CA ASN A 26 34.10 -27.18 0.61
C ASN A 26 34.70 -26.19 1.62
N LEU A 27 36.02 -26.14 1.75
CA LEU A 27 36.71 -25.17 2.62
C LEU A 27 36.88 -23.78 1.98
N THR A 28 36.80 -23.65 0.65
CA THR A 28 37.17 -22.42 -0.06
C THR A 28 36.04 -21.81 -0.90
N VAL A 29 35.20 -22.65 -1.51
CA VAL A 29 34.16 -22.26 -2.47
C VAL A 29 32.77 -22.49 -1.89
N TYR A 30 32.50 -23.67 -1.33
CA TYR A 30 31.18 -24.03 -0.80
C TYR A 30 31.06 -23.73 0.71
N THR A 31 31.39 -22.50 1.08
CA THR A 31 31.39 -22.04 2.48
C THR A 31 30.07 -21.35 2.85
N PRO A 32 29.73 -21.24 4.16
CA PRO A 32 28.57 -20.50 4.62
C PRO A 32 28.59 -19.02 4.18
N ALA A 33 29.74 -18.37 4.26
CA ALA A 33 29.90 -16.97 3.86
C ALA A 33 29.56 -16.76 2.37
N ARG A 34 30.08 -17.62 1.48
CA ARG A 34 29.79 -17.56 0.04
C ARG A 34 28.32 -17.79 -0.28
N ALA A 35 27.62 -18.63 0.50
CA ALA A 35 26.18 -18.81 0.33
C ALA A 35 25.38 -17.56 0.73
N ALA A 36 25.80 -16.85 1.79
CA ALA A 36 25.20 -15.57 2.17
C ALA A 36 25.44 -14.48 1.12
N GLU A 37 26.66 -14.38 0.57
CA GLU A 37 26.96 -13.46 -0.54
C GLU A 37 26.12 -13.80 -1.79
N ALA A 38 26.04 -15.07 -2.16
CA ALA A 38 25.27 -15.51 -3.32
C ALA A 38 23.76 -15.27 -3.15
N TYR A 39 23.25 -15.32 -1.92
CA TYR A 39 21.90 -14.88 -1.61
C TYR A 39 21.71 -13.39 -1.91
N ILE A 40 22.60 -12.52 -1.42
CA ILE A 40 22.52 -11.08 -1.70
C ILE A 40 22.65 -10.77 -3.18
N SER A 41 23.58 -11.40 -3.90
CA SER A 41 23.70 -11.24 -5.36
C SER A 41 22.43 -11.66 -6.08
N ALA A 42 21.75 -12.72 -5.62
CA ALA A 42 20.45 -13.09 -6.20
C ALA A 42 19.37 -12.04 -5.94
N ILE A 43 19.39 -11.37 -4.78
CA ILE A 43 18.50 -10.25 -4.50
C ILE A 43 18.85 -9.02 -5.37
N GLU A 44 20.14 -8.71 -5.53
CA GLU A 44 20.67 -7.64 -6.39
C GLU A 44 20.21 -7.81 -7.85
N ASP A 45 20.24 -9.03 -8.36
CA ASP A 45 19.76 -9.41 -9.70
C ASP A 45 18.23 -9.53 -9.79
N ALA A 46 17.50 -9.19 -8.73
CA ALA A 46 16.06 -9.40 -8.56
C ALA A 46 15.59 -10.86 -8.79
N ASN A 47 16.48 -11.84 -8.67
CA ASN A 47 16.19 -13.25 -8.90
C ASN A 47 15.69 -13.94 -7.62
N ALA A 48 14.41 -13.75 -7.32
CA ALA A 48 13.76 -14.33 -6.15
C ALA A 48 13.89 -15.87 -6.08
N GLU A 49 13.77 -16.56 -7.22
CA GLU A 49 13.86 -18.03 -7.31
C GLU A 49 15.24 -18.54 -6.89
N GLN A 50 16.29 -17.86 -7.35
CA GLN A 50 17.66 -18.15 -6.94
C GLN A 50 17.88 -17.81 -5.47
N ALA A 51 17.36 -16.69 -4.99
CA ALA A 51 17.43 -16.31 -3.57
C ALA A 51 16.81 -17.38 -2.67
N PHE A 52 15.64 -17.91 -3.01
CA PHE A 52 15.01 -19.01 -2.25
C PHE A 52 15.89 -20.26 -2.16
N SER A 53 16.75 -20.52 -3.15
CA SER A 53 17.63 -21.69 -3.12
C SER A 53 18.70 -21.64 -2.02
N TYR A 54 18.92 -20.45 -1.44
CA TYR A 54 19.82 -20.16 -0.32
C TYR A 54 19.06 -19.96 1.00
N LEU A 55 17.76 -20.23 1.05
CA LEU A 55 16.94 -20.11 2.26
C LEU A 55 16.48 -21.49 2.75
N SER A 56 16.53 -21.68 4.06
CA SER A 56 15.84 -22.75 4.78
C SER A 56 14.77 -22.10 5.63
N SER A 57 13.57 -21.95 5.08
CA SER A 57 12.47 -21.16 5.65
C SER A 57 11.19 -21.98 5.84
N PRO A 58 10.29 -21.57 6.76
CA PRO A 58 8.95 -22.13 6.84
C PRO A 58 8.14 -21.80 5.56
N THR A 59 7.01 -22.48 5.36
CA THR A 59 6.07 -22.10 4.30
C THR A 59 5.48 -20.72 4.61
N PRO A 60 5.57 -19.74 3.70
CA PRO A 60 5.04 -18.40 3.95
C PRO A 60 3.51 -18.40 3.96
N SER A 61 2.90 -17.44 4.66
CA SER A 61 1.45 -17.23 4.69
C SER A 61 0.88 -16.76 3.34
N SER A 62 1.72 -16.13 2.52
CA SER A 62 1.41 -15.66 1.17
C SER A 62 2.69 -15.60 0.34
N THR A 63 2.60 -15.82 -0.97
CA THR A 63 3.73 -15.70 -1.90
C THR A 63 3.62 -14.49 -2.84
N LEU A 64 2.57 -13.67 -2.68
CA LEU A 64 2.28 -12.55 -3.59
C LEU A 64 3.38 -11.49 -3.65
N ALA A 65 4.13 -11.29 -2.57
CA ALA A 65 5.26 -10.37 -2.50
C ALA A 65 6.64 -11.06 -2.60
N LEU A 66 6.66 -12.37 -2.82
CA LEU A 66 7.83 -13.25 -2.77
C LEU A 66 8.20 -13.74 -4.19
N ASN A 67 8.27 -12.83 -5.16
CA ASN A 67 8.54 -13.18 -6.56
C ASN A 67 9.44 -12.14 -7.25
N HIS A 68 9.92 -12.52 -8.44
CA HIS A 68 10.81 -11.72 -9.28
C HIS A 68 10.21 -10.35 -9.61
N ASP A 69 8.95 -10.32 -10.03
CA ASP A 69 8.28 -9.10 -10.49
C ASP A 69 8.25 -8.03 -9.40
N VAL A 70 7.86 -8.41 -8.17
CA VAL A 70 7.86 -7.53 -7.01
C VAL A 70 9.26 -7.05 -6.67
N LEU A 71 10.25 -7.94 -6.65
CA LEU A 71 11.62 -7.58 -6.30
C LEU A 71 12.27 -6.67 -7.37
N SER A 72 11.97 -6.89 -8.65
CA SER A 72 12.48 -6.10 -9.77
C SER A 72 11.98 -4.66 -9.77
N ALA A 73 10.79 -4.44 -9.21
CA ALA A 73 10.17 -3.13 -9.05
C ALA A 73 10.56 -2.43 -7.73
N ALA A 74 11.44 -3.05 -6.92
CA ALA A 74 11.91 -2.47 -5.67
C ALA A 74 12.65 -1.14 -5.91
N PRO A 75 12.38 -0.09 -5.10
CA PRO A 75 13.08 1.18 -5.20
C PRO A 75 14.60 1.12 -5.00
N ASP A 76 15.09 0.16 -4.22
CA ASP A 76 16.51 -0.14 -4.09
C ASP A 76 16.72 -1.59 -3.65
N LEU A 77 17.81 -2.17 -4.15
CA LEU A 77 18.25 -3.53 -3.87
C LEU A 77 19.68 -3.48 -3.29
N PRO A 78 20.05 -4.45 -2.45
CA PRO A 78 21.37 -4.52 -1.83
C PRO A 78 22.46 -4.74 -2.88
N ARG A 79 23.66 -4.24 -2.58
CA ARG A 79 24.87 -4.36 -3.42
C ARG A 79 26.10 -4.61 -2.56
N ASP A 80 27.19 -4.98 -3.21
CA ASP A 80 28.52 -5.14 -2.61
C ASP A 80 28.53 -6.05 -1.36
N PRO A 81 28.06 -7.30 -1.45
CA PRO A 81 28.04 -8.18 -0.30
C PRO A 81 29.44 -8.65 0.10
N GLU A 82 29.73 -8.58 1.40
CA GLU A 82 30.94 -9.15 2.02
C GLU A 82 30.53 -9.98 3.24
N ALA A 83 30.88 -11.27 3.24
CA ALA A 83 30.54 -12.16 4.34
C ALA A 83 31.78 -12.82 4.98
N THR A 84 31.74 -12.96 6.30
CA THR A 84 32.75 -13.69 7.07
C THR A 84 32.08 -14.76 7.94
N THR A 85 32.56 -16.00 7.85
CA THR A 85 32.13 -17.06 8.78
C THR A 85 32.76 -16.82 10.15
N VAL A 86 31.93 -16.53 11.14
CA VAL A 86 32.33 -16.22 12.53
C VAL A 86 32.58 -17.51 13.31
N SER A 87 31.68 -18.48 13.16
CA SER A 87 31.80 -19.79 13.79
C SER A 87 31.10 -20.86 12.97
N MET A 88 31.52 -22.11 13.16
CA MET A 88 30.93 -23.27 12.52
C MET A 88 30.93 -24.44 13.52
N ASP A 89 29.79 -25.10 13.64
CA ASP A 89 29.57 -26.25 14.52
C ASP A 89 28.77 -27.32 13.76
N GLY A 90 29.48 -28.32 13.24
CA GLY A 90 28.89 -29.39 12.43
C GLY A 90 28.12 -28.86 11.22
N ASP A 91 26.80 -29.00 11.28
CA ASP A 91 25.86 -28.60 10.22
C ASP A 91 25.29 -27.18 10.41
N HIS A 92 25.78 -26.42 11.39
CA HIS A 92 25.37 -25.04 11.63
C HIS A 92 26.55 -24.07 11.57
N ALA A 93 26.30 -22.83 11.17
CA ALA A 93 27.31 -21.78 11.19
C ALA A 93 26.71 -20.40 11.51
N LYS A 94 27.57 -19.49 11.98
CA LYS A 94 27.27 -18.06 12.11
C LYS A 94 28.08 -17.28 11.10
N VAL A 95 27.41 -16.41 10.35
CA VAL A 95 28.03 -15.56 9.33
C VAL A 95 27.70 -14.12 9.64
N SER A 96 28.71 -13.26 9.66
CA SER A 96 28.50 -11.82 9.67
C SER A 96 28.54 -11.34 8.22
N LEU A 97 27.43 -10.76 7.75
CA LEU A 97 27.24 -10.30 6.39
C LEU A 97 27.13 -8.78 6.39
N SER A 98 27.90 -8.11 5.54
CA SER A 98 27.76 -6.70 5.23
C SER A 98 27.33 -6.51 3.78
N TYR A 99 26.54 -5.47 3.52
CA TYR A 99 26.08 -5.07 2.19
C TYR A 99 25.68 -3.59 2.20
N VAL A 100 25.50 -2.99 1.03
CA VAL A 100 25.02 -1.60 0.89
C VAL A 100 23.55 -1.60 0.46
N LEU A 101 22.69 -0.94 1.23
CA LEU A 101 21.27 -0.69 0.89
C LEU A 101 20.94 0.78 1.20
N SER A 102 20.21 1.45 0.31
CA SER A 102 19.89 2.89 0.41
C SER A 102 21.13 3.76 0.62
N SER A 103 22.25 3.41 -0.01
CA SER A 103 23.57 4.05 0.15
C SER A 103 24.16 3.97 1.57
N GLN A 104 23.64 3.08 2.42
CA GLN A 104 24.13 2.82 3.77
C GLN A 104 24.68 1.40 3.85
N THR A 105 25.87 1.25 4.44
CA THR A 105 26.42 -0.07 4.77
C THR A 105 25.67 -0.63 5.96
N GLN A 106 25.03 -1.78 5.75
CA GLN A 106 24.36 -2.56 6.78
C GLN A 106 25.23 -3.77 7.14
N THR A 107 25.09 -4.26 8.37
CA THR A 107 25.74 -5.48 8.84
C THR A 107 24.75 -6.31 9.64
N VAL A 108 24.59 -7.57 9.28
CA VAL A 108 23.65 -8.51 9.92
C VAL A 108 24.33 -9.85 10.21
N ASP A 109 23.98 -10.45 11.33
CA ASP A 109 24.45 -11.79 11.69
C ASP A 109 23.41 -12.84 11.28
N LEU A 110 23.84 -13.78 10.45
CA LEU A 110 23.03 -14.84 9.89
C LEU A 110 23.31 -16.17 10.58
N SER A 111 22.25 -16.93 10.83
CA SER A 111 22.33 -18.34 11.17
C SER A 111 22.27 -19.14 9.87
N MET A 112 23.21 -20.06 9.68
CA MET A 112 23.29 -20.89 8.49
C MET A 112 23.11 -22.35 8.88
N VAL A 113 22.45 -23.11 8.03
CA VAL A 113 22.28 -24.56 8.17
C VAL A 113 22.76 -25.28 6.90
N LYS A 114 23.39 -26.43 7.09
CA LYS A 114 23.82 -27.29 6.00
C LYS A 114 22.61 -28.07 5.46
N LEU A 115 22.33 -27.88 4.18
CA LEU A 115 21.35 -28.64 3.43
C LEU A 115 21.96 -29.96 2.92
N PRO A 116 21.13 -30.99 2.65
CA PRO A 116 21.60 -32.21 2.01
C PRO A 116 22.38 -31.92 0.71
N ALA A 117 23.60 -32.47 0.62
CA ALA A 117 24.47 -32.29 -0.53
C ALA A 117 23.83 -32.89 -1.80
N ARG A 118 23.88 -32.16 -2.92
CA ARG A 118 23.50 -32.72 -4.22
C ARG A 118 24.55 -33.77 -4.61
N ALA A 119 24.11 -35.01 -4.82
CA ALA A 119 24.98 -36.16 -5.13
C ALA A 119 26.09 -36.45 -4.09
N GLY A 120 25.99 -35.90 -2.86
CA GLY A 120 26.88 -36.24 -1.74
C GLY A 120 28.30 -35.65 -1.77
N LEU A 121 28.60 -34.71 -2.66
CA LEU A 121 29.97 -34.20 -2.83
C LEU A 121 30.18 -32.79 -2.24
N PHE A 122 29.32 -31.84 -2.58
CA PHE A 122 29.52 -30.44 -2.21
C PHE A 122 28.56 -30.00 -1.10
N ASP A 123 29.13 -29.33 -0.10
CA ASP A 123 28.35 -28.74 0.97
C ASP A 123 27.38 -27.69 0.38
N ARG A 124 26.16 -27.67 0.91
CA ARG A 124 25.16 -26.67 0.56
C ARG A 124 24.76 -25.96 1.83
N TRP A 125 24.92 -24.65 1.86
CA TRP A 125 24.53 -23.83 2.98
C TRP A 125 23.32 -22.98 2.61
N ALA A 126 22.44 -22.77 3.57
CA ALA A 126 21.31 -21.88 3.46
C ALA A 126 21.16 -21.06 4.74
N ILE A 127 20.59 -19.87 4.60
CA ILE A 127 20.20 -19.03 5.73
C ILE A 127 19.02 -19.73 6.42
N GLU A 128 19.21 -20.05 7.69
CA GLU A 128 18.20 -20.64 8.54
C GLU A 128 17.22 -19.55 9.01
N GLN A 129 16.03 -19.56 8.42
CA GLN A 129 14.93 -18.67 8.80
C GLN A 129 13.89 -19.45 9.59
N LYS A 130 13.62 -18.99 10.81
CA LYS A 130 12.53 -19.55 11.62
C LYS A 130 11.19 -18.89 11.28
N GLU A 131 11.24 -17.63 10.89
CA GLU A 131 10.11 -16.79 10.51
C GLU A 131 10.53 -15.96 9.27
N TRP A 132 9.55 -15.44 8.55
CA TRP A 132 9.78 -14.53 7.43
C TRP A 132 9.89 -13.10 7.95
N PRO A 133 10.73 -12.25 7.33
CA PRO A 133 10.59 -10.82 7.53
C PRO A 133 9.30 -10.34 6.86
N THR A 134 8.69 -9.30 7.43
CA THR A 134 7.34 -8.88 7.04
C THR A 134 7.21 -7.38 6.88
N LEU A 135 6.26 -6.98 6.03
CA LEU A 135 5.67 -5.66 6.01
C LEU A 135 4.31 -5.77 6.71
N ASP A 136 4.10 -5.03 7.80
CA ASP A 136 2.81 -4.93 8.46
C ASP A 136 2.05 -3.72 7.91
N LEU A 137 1.13 -3.98 6.97
CA LEU A 137 0.43 -2.96 6.21
C LEU A 137 -0.89 -2.60 6.89
N GLN A 138 -0.88 -1.55 7.69
CA GLN A 138 -2.07 -1.01 8.35
C GLN A 138 -2.79 -0.07 7.40
N VAL A 139 -3.86 -0.57 6.78
CA VAL A 139 -4.66 0.17 5.80
C VAL A 139 -6.03 0.47 6.37
N GLU A 140 -6.33 1.75 6.53
CA GLU A 140 -7.67 2.21 6.88
C GLU A 140 -8.56 2.27 5.63
N GLY A 141 -9.79 1.78 5.74
CA GLY A 141 -10.79 1.85 4.65
C GLY A 141 -10.55 0.92 3.45
N SER A 142 -9.52 0.06 3.46
CA SER A 142 -9.24 -0.92 2.39
C SER A 142 -8.69 -2.23 2.94
N SER A 143 -9.06 -3.36 2.32
CA SER A 143 -8.52 -4.69 2.62
C SER A 143 -7.37 -5.09 1.70
N THR A 144 -7.00 -4.22 0.76
CA THR A 144 -5.96 -4.46 -0.24
C THR A 144 -4.90 -3.38 -0.14
N ALA A 145 -3.66 -3.77 -0.40
CA ALA A 145 -2.51 -2.91 -0.52
C ALA A 145 -1.71 -3.30 -1.77
N THR A 146 -0.59 -2.62 -1.97
CA THR A 146 0.37 -2.87 -3.02
C THR A 146 1.78 -2.87 -2.43
N VAL A 147 2.62 -3.76 -2.93
CA VAL A 147 4.06 -3.81 -2.64
C VAL A 147 4.76 -3.74 -3.99
N ASN A 148 5.57 -2.71 -4.19
CA ASN A 148 6.22 -2.36 -5.45
C ASN A 148 5.25 -2.33 -6.65
N GLY A 149 4.01 -1.86 -6.41
CA GLY A 149 2.95 -1.77 -7.42
C GLY A 149 2.14 -3.06 -7.64
N TYR A 150 2.48 -4.17 -6.98
CA TYR A 150 1.75 -5.43 -7.08
C TYR A 150 0.76 -5.61 -5.93
N GLY A 151 -0.46 -6.03 -6.26
CA GLY A 151 -1.54 -6.18 -5.29
C GLY A 151 -1.30 -7.28 -4.26
N VAL A 152 -1.51 -6.94 -2.98
CA VAL A 152 -1.47 -7.85 -1.84
C VAL A 152 -2.67 -7.59 -0.92
N SER A 153 -2.96 -8.54 -0.02
CA SER A 153 -3.90 -8.27 1.07
C SER A 153 -3.25 -7.36 2.11
N ALA A 154 -4.02 -6.44 2.69
CA ALA A 154 -3.58 -5.65 3.84
C ALA A 154 -3.30 -6.56 5.06
N GLY A 155 -2.51 -6.06 6.02
CA GLY A 155 -1.98 -6.80 7.15
C GLY A 155 -0.54 -7.29 6.92
N THR A 156 -0.19 -8.41 7.55
CA THR A 156 1.18 -8.95 7.52
C THR A 156 1.51 -9.64 6.19
N VAL A 157 2.48 -9.08 5.46
CA VAL A 157 2.94 -9.57 4.16
C VAL A 157 4.39 -10.05 4.27
N PRO A 158 4.68 -11.35 4.05
CA PRO A 158 6.05 -11.84 4.05
C PRO A 158 6.81 -11.36 2.79
N VAL A 159 8.07 -10.99 2.97
CA VAL A 159 8.92 -10.43 1.91
C VAL A 159 10.33 -11.03 1.97
N LEU A 160 11.16 -10.74 0.95
CA LEU A 160 12.58 -11.05 0.97
C LEU A 160 13.37 -9.95 1.68
N PHE A 161 14.51 -10.30 2.25
CA PHE A 161 15.46 -9.34 2.80
C PHE A 161 16.81 -9.50 2.11
N PRO A 162 17.70 -8.51 2.17
CA PRO A 162 17.39 -7.12 2.44
C PRO A 162 16.87 -6.44 1.18
N ALA A 163 15.92 -5.52 1.31
CA ALA A 163 15.41 -4.73 0.20
C ALA A 163 14.64 -3.50 0.72
N THR A 164 14.56 -2.46 -0.11
CA THR A 164 13.61 -1.38 0.09
C THR A 164 12.35 -1.68 -0.70
N TYR A 165 11.18 -1.61 -0.05
CA TYR A 165 9.88 -1.80 -0.65
C TYR A 165 9.14 -0.46 -0.73
N LEU A 166 8.41 -0.23 -1.83
CA LEU A 166 7.44 0.83 -1.96
C LEU A 166 6.06 0.26 -1.70
N VAL A 167 5.40 0.69 -0.63
CA VAL A 167 4.07 0.22 -0.24
C VAL A 167 3.05 1.32 -0.43
N GLY A 168 1.84 0.95 -0.78
CA GLY A 168 0.73 1.88 -0.98
C GLY A 168 -0.56 1.13 -1.20
N PHE A 169 -1.65 1.81 -1.49
CA PHE A 169 -2.83 1.16 -2.05
C PHE A 169 -3.52 2.08 -3.06
N ASP A 170 -4.13 1.47 -4.07
CA ASP A 170 -4.87 2.15 -5.11
C ASP A 170 -6.19 1.42 -5.34
N ALA A 171 -7.24 1.89 -4.66
CA ALA A 171 -8.59 1.38 -4.82
C ALA A 171 -9.44 2.37 -5.62
N THR A 172 -10.62 1.94 -6.03
CA THR A 172 -11.49 2.73 -6.92
C THR A 172 -11.85 4.12 -6.38
N TYR A 173 -12.00 4.24 -5.06
CA TYR A 173 -12.46 5.48 -4.41
C TYR A 173 -11.44 6.10 -3.46
N LEU A 174 -10.51 5.30 -2.95
CA LEU A 174 -9.49 5.73 -2.00
C LEU A 174 -8.13 5.23 -2.49
N LYS A 175 -7.10 6.03 -2.24
CA LYS A 175 -5.70 5.70 -2.52
C LYS A 175 -4.82 6.16 -1.37
N SER A 176 -3.57 5.72 -1.29
CA SER A 176 -2.57 6.34 -0.42
C SER A 176 -1.41 6.92 -1.21
N LYS A 177 -0.66 7.79 -0.55
CA LYS A 177 0.69 8.13 -1.01
C LYS A 177 1.59 6.90 -0.82
N PRO A 178 2.46 6.58 -1.79
CA PRO A 178 3.44 5.51 -1.63
C PRO A 178 4.44 5.84 -0.51
N GLU A 179 4.74 4.85 0.33
CA GLU A 179 5.70 4.93 1.43
C GLU A 179 6.83 3.91 1.24
N ARG A 180 8.05 4.27 1.66
CA ARG A 180 9.21 3.36 1.57
C ARG A 180 9.37 2.63 2.90
N ALA A 181 9.50 1.32 2.82
CA ALA A 181 9.81 0.46 3.96
C ALA A 181 11.11 -0.29 3.70
N GLU A 182 12.03 -0.29 4.66
CA GLU A 182 13.29 -1.03 4.55
C GLU A 182 13.21 -2.30 5.39
N VAL A 183 13.62 -3.42 4.80
CA VAL A 183 13.78 -4.70 5.48
C VAL A 183 15.25 -5.05 5.37
N ILE A 184 15.95 -5.12 6.51
CA ILE A 184 17.42 -5.18 6.60
C ILE A 184 17.86 -6.59 7.02
N ALA A 185 17.11 -7.23 7.91
CA ALA A 185 17.46 -8.52 8.50
C ALA A 185 16.35 -9.58 8.31
N PRO A 186 16.68 -10.89 8.48
CA PRO A 186 15.74 -12.00 8.24
C PRO A 186 14.50 -12.03 9.12
N THR A 187 14.47 -11.28 10.23
CA THR A 187 13.35 -11.26 11.18
C THR A 187 12.75 -9.87 11.33
N ASP A 188 13.09 -8.94 10.44
CA ASP A 188 12.59 -7.58 10.51
C ASP A 188 11.09 -7.54 10.20
N THR A 189 10.40 -6.68 10.94
CA THR A 189 9.02 -6.29 10.64
C THR A 189 9.00 -4.78 10.49
N ALA A 190 8.63 -4.32 9.29
CA ALA A 190 8.41 -2.90 9.04
C ALA A 190 6.91 -2.62 9.18
N GLU A 191 6.53 -1.80 10.15
CA GLU A 191 5.15 -1.35 10.35
C GLU A 191 4.88 -0.10 9.52
N ILE A 192 3.83 -0.13 8.68
CA ILE A 192 3.46 0.99 7.81
C ILE A 192 1.98 1.31 7.98
N ALA A 193 1.70 2.53 8.43
CA ALA A 193 0.35 3.06 8.53
C ALA A 193 0.05 3.97 7.34
N MET A 194 -0.84 3.54 6.46
CA MET A 194 -1.21 4.29 5.25
C MET A 194 -2.47 5.11 5.49
N SER A 195 -2.38 6.41 5.30
CA SER A 195 -3.54 7.31 5.37
C SER A 195 -4.30 7.32 4.04
N PRO A 196 -5.62 7.05 4.05
CA PRO A 196 -6.44 7.10 2.84
C PRO A 196 -6.63 8.53 2.35
N GLU A 197 -6.61 8.72 1.03
CA GLU A 197 -6.93 9.96 0.33
C GLU A 197 -8.06 9.70 -0.68
N PRO A 198 -9.04 10.63 -0.80
CA PRO A 198 -10.06 10.55 -1.83
C PRO A 198 -9.45 10.54 -3.23
N THR A 199 -10.05 9.73 -4.11
CA THR A 199 -9.75 9.77 -5.54
C THR A 199 -10.69 10.73 -6.26
N ALA A 200 -10.30 11.21 -7.45
CA ALA A 200 -11.18 11.99 -8.32
C ALA A 200 -12.48 11.25 -8.68
N LYS A 201 -12.44 9.91 -8.71
CA LYS A 201 -13.63 9.08 -8.95
C LYS A 201 -14.62 9.09 -7.78
N LEU A 202 -14.11 9.20 -6.55
CA LEU A 202 -14.96 9.39 -5.37
C LEU A 202 -15.59 10.78 -5.37
N GLU A 203 -14.80 11.81 -5.68
CA GLU A 203 -15.30 13.19 -5.81
C GLU A 203 -16.40 13.29 -6.87
N GLN A 204 -16.20 12.69 -8.05
CA GLN A 204 -17.21 12.62 -9.09
C GLN A 204 -18.50 11.91 -8.62
N ALA A 205 -18.37 10.77 -7.94
CA ALA A 205 -19.54 10.04 -7.44
C ALA A 205 -20.33 10.80 -6.36
N VAL A 206 -19.66 11.66 -5.59
CA VAL A 206 -20.30 12.54 -4.61
C VAL A 206 -20.93 13.75 -5.31
N ASP A 207 -20.26 14.33 -6.29
CA ASP A 207 -20.77 15.44 -7.11
C ASP A 207 -22.08 15.10 -7.83
N GLU A 208 -22.16 13.89 -8.42
CA GLU A 208 -23.39 13.40 -9.04
C GLU A 208 -24.55 13.30 -8.03
N GLN A 209 -24.28 12.83 -6.81
CA GLN A 209 -25.29 12.74 -5.73
C GLN A 209 -25.73 14.11 -5.22
N ILE A 210 -24.79 15.04 -5.04
CA ILE A 210 -25.07 16.42 -4.64
C ILE A 210 -25.95 17.09 -5.68
N THR A 211 -25.55 16.99 -6.95
CA THR A 211 -26.27 17.56 -8.08
C THR A 211 -27.69 17.01 -8.16
N GLU A 212 -27.86 15.68 -8.11
CA GLU A 212 -29.18 15.06 -8.14
C GLU A 212 -30.06 15.52 -6.96
N HIS A 213 -29.49 15.60 -5.76
CA HIS A 213 -30.18 16.04 -4.56
C HIS A 213 -30.64 17.50 -4.67
N LEU A 214 -29.75 18.42 -5.03
CA LEU A 214 -30.07 19.84 -5.19
C LEU A 214 -31.11 20.06 -6.30
N GLN A 215 -30.98 19.36 -7.43
CA GLN A 215 -31.95 19.43 -8.53
C GLN A 215 -33.33 18.92 -8.14
N LYS A 216 -33.41 17.93 -7.25
CA LYS A 216 -34.68 17.48 -6.67
C LYS A 216 -35.25 18.54 -5.71
N CYS A 217 -34.40 19.17 -4.90
CA CYS A 217 -34.81 20.19 -3.94
C CYS A 217 -35.38 21.44 -4.60
N VAL A 218 -34.75 21.95 -5.67
CA VAL A 218 -35.22 23.16 -6.36
C VAL A 218 -36.50 22.96 -7.17
N LYS A 219 -36.97 21.71 -7.34
CA LYS A 219 -38.29 21.42 -7.91
C LYS A 219 -39.43 21.55 -6.89
N SER A 220 -39.10 21.74 -5.61
CA SER A 220 -40.10 21.96 -4.57
C SER A 220 -40.84 23.28 -4.79
N LYS A 221 -42.07 23.34 -4.26
CA LYS A 221 -42.96 24.50 -4.33
C LYS A 221 -43.25 25.11 -2.95
N THR A 222 -42.59 24.59 -1.91
CA THR A 222 -42.74 25.01 -0.51
C THR A 222 -41.54 25.82 -0.04
N LEU A 223 -41.73 26.64 1.00
CA LEU A 223 -40.64 27.40 1.65
C LEU A 223 -39.58 26.52 2.31
N TYR A 224 -39.98 25.35 2.78
CA TYR A 224 -39.11 24.36 3.40
C TYR A 224 -39.23 23.04 2.62
N PRO A 225 -38.43 22.86 1.55
CA PRO A 225 -38.39 21.61 0.80
C PRO A 225 -37.99 20.44 1.70
N SER A 226 -38.79 19.37 1.69
CA SER A 226 -38.55 18.20 2.55
C SER A 226 -37.24 17.49 2.18
N GLY A 227 -36.40 17.24 3.18
CA GLY A 227 -35.12 16.56 3.01
C GLY A 227 -34.02 17.43 2.40
N CYS A 228 -34.22 18.74 2.28
CA CYS A 228 -33.25 19.66 1.70
C CYS A 228 -32.56 20.49 2.79
N VAL A 229 -31.30 20.86 2.52
CA VAL A 229 -30.46 21.62 3.47
C VAL A 229 -30.68 23.14 3.42
N PHE A 230 -31.73 23.60 2.72
CA PHE A 230 -32.10 25.01 2.63
C PHE A 230 -33.59 25.20 2.82
N GLY A 231 -33.96 26.42 3.20
CA GLY A 231 -35.33 26.87 3.40
C GLY A 231 -35.35 28.39 3.57
N TYR A 232 -36.53 28.98 3.37
CA TYR A 232 -36.74 30.42 3.47
C TYR A 232 -37.69 30.72 4.63
N ASP A 233 -37.24 31.56 5.56
CA ASP A 233 -38.01 31.97 6.72
C ASP A 233 -38.64 33.35 6.50
N THR A 234 -39.91 33.49 6.88
CA THR A 234 -40.68 34.74 6.73
C THR A 234 -41.92 34.72 7.62
N ASP A 235 -42.23 35.85 8.23
CA ASP A 235 -43.48 36.05 8.99
C ASP A 235 -44.69 36.35 8.08
N ASN A 236 -44.43 36.68 6.80
CA ASN A 236 -45.47 37.03 5.83
C ASN A 236 -46.20 35.80 5.27
N GLU A 237 -47.47 35.99 4.89
CA GLU A 237 -48.28 34.95 4.25
C GLU A 237 -47.82 34.75 2.81
N ILE A 238 -47.36 33.55 2.45
CA ILE A 238 -47.00 33.23 1.06
C ILE A 238 -48.26 32.96 0.22
N LEU A 239 -48.33 33.63 -0.93
CA LEU A 239 -49.43 33.53 -1.87
C LEU A 239 -49.11 32.56 -3.01
N GLY A 240 -49.54 31.31 -2.85
CA GLY A 240 -49.37 30.25 -3.85
C GLY A 240 -48.02 29.53 -3.74
N ASP A 241 -47.53 29.01 -4.87
CA ASP A 241 -46.28 28.25 -4.94
C ASP A 241 -45.07 29.20 -5.03
N VAL A 242 -43.96 28.83 -4.38
CA VAL A 242 -42.64 29.46 -4.63
C VAL A 242 -41.88 28.72 -5.73
N LYS A 243 -40.93 29.41 -6.34
CA LYS A 243 -40.00 28.85 -7.32
C LYS A 243 -38.59 28.89 -6.78
N TRP A 244 -37.96 27.73 -6.73
CA TRP A 244 -36.55 27.60 -6.40
C TRP A 244 -35.72 27.42 -7.66
N SER A 245 -34.51 27.94 -7.65
CA SER A 245 -33.49 27.68 -8.67
C SER A 245 -32.11 27.70 -8.05
N LEU A 246 -31.18 26.96 -8.64
CA LEU A 246 -29.78 26.95 -8.20
C LEU A 246 -29.07 28.13 -8.86
N ALA A 247 -28.45 29.01 -8.07
CA ALA A 247 -27.70 30.16 -8.53
C ALA A 247 -26.19 29.85 -8.61
N ARG A 248 -25.68 29.04 -7.67
CA ARG A 248 -24.29 28.54 -7.64
C ARG A 248 -24.25 27.11 -7.12
N ASP A 249 -23.66 26.21 -7.90
CA ASP A 249 -23.32 24.85 -7.49
C ASP A 249 -22.16 24.84 -6.46
N PRO A 250 -22.14 23.89 -5.51
CA PRO A 250 -20.98 23.71 -4.64
C PRO A 250 -19.77 23.20 -5.41
N GLU A 251 -18.58 23.70 -5.06
CA GLU A 251 -17.33 23.03 -5.41
C GLU A 251 -17.18 21.75 -4.57
N VAL A 252 -16.97 20.61 -5.24
CA VAL A 252 -16.81 19.32 -4.59
C VAL A 252 -15.33 18.99 -4.42
N SER A 253 -14.90 18.95 -3.16
CA SER A 253 -13.57 18.53 -2.74
C SER A 253 -13.72 17.71 -1.47
N LEU A 254 -13.05 16.57 -1.39
CA LEU A 254 -13.17 15.68 -0.23
C LEU A 254 -11.88 15.66 0.59
N THR A 255 -12.05 15.53 1.90
CA THR A 255 -10.94 15.30 2.84
C THR A 255 -11.17 14.01 3.60
N ALA A 256 -10.08 13.30 3.87
CA ALA A 256 -10.07 12.12 4.73
C ALA A 256 -9.34 12.46 6.03
N SER A 257 -9.94 12.07 7.16
CA SER A 257 -9.32 12.13 8.48
C SER A 257 -9.54 10.78 9.16
N GLY A 258 -8.53 9.91 9.07
CA GLY A 258 -8.67 8.50 9.45
C GLY A 258 -9.74 7.81 8.60
N ASN A 259 -10.75 7.24 9.28
CA ASN A 259 -11.90 6.60 8.61
C ASN A 259 -13.02 7.56 8.19
N ASP A 260 -12.93 8.85 8.55
CA ASP A 260 -13.96 9.84 8.24
C ASP A 260 -13.67 10.53 6.91
N LEU A 261 -14.61 10.43 5.98
CA LEU A 261 -14.58 11.16 4.71
C LEU A 261 -15.61 12.27 4.75
N GLU A 262 -15.19 13.50 4.49
CA GLU A 262 -16.06 14.67 4.55
C GLU A 262 -15.94 15.54 3.31
N LEU A 263 -17.05 16.19 2.96
CA LEU A 263 -17.07 17.27 2.00
C LEU A 263 -16.38 18.49 2.63
N THR A 264 -15.37 19.02 1.96
CA THR A 264 -14.76 20.30 2.31
C THR A 264 -15.85 21.36 2.27
N PRO A 265 -16.04 22.18 3.33
CA PRO A 265 -17.10 23.18 3.38
C PRO A 265 -17.13 24.04 2.11
N SER A 266 -18.28 24.04 1.45
CA SER A 266 -18.47 24.63 0.12
C SER A 266 -19.70 25.52 0.08
N THR A 267 -19.62 26.66 -0.59
CA THR A 267 -20.73 27.63 -0.66
C THR A 267 -21.73 27.23 -1.74
N VAL A 268 -23.01 27.24 -1.38
CA VAL A 268 -24.13 27.03 -2.30
C VAL A 268 -25.02 28.27 -2.28
N GLU A 269 -25.46 28.69 -3.46
CA GLU A 269 -26.43 29.78 -3.61
C GLU A 269 -27.70 29.25 -4.29
N VAL A 270 -28.84 29.50 -3.65
CA VAL A 270 -30.17 29.18 -4.20
C VAL A 270 -31.00 30.44 -4.26
N ARG A 271 -31.80 30.59 -5.32
CA ARG A 271 -32.72 31.71 -5.50
C ARG A 271 -34.14 31.24 -5.28
N ILE A 272 -34.90 32.01 -4.50
CA ILE A 272 -36.33 31.81 -4.25
C ILE A 272 -37.11 33.00 -4.79
N GLN A 273 -38.17 32.71 -5.53
CA GLN A 273 -39.09 33.71 -6.06
C GLN A 273 -40.52 33.35 -5.70
N GLY A 274 -41.35 34.35 -5.42
CA GLY A 274 -42.75 34.13 -5.11
C GLY A 274 -43.48 35.44 -4.84
N ARG A 275 -44.65 35.30 -4.20
CA ARG A 275 -45.46 36.43 -3.77
C ARG A 275 -45.83 36.26 -2.32
N TYR A 276 -45.92 37.35 -1.59
CA TYR A 276 -46.35 37.35 -0.20
C TYR A 276 -47.36 38.47 0.06
N ARG A 277 -48.15 38.29 1.12
CA ARG A 277 -48.97 39.32 1.72
C ARG A 277 -48.36 39.71 3.06
N ASP A 278 -48.10 41.00 3.21
CA ASP A 278 -47.57 41.56 4.44
C ASP A 278 -48.60 41.41 5.57
N ILE A 279 -48.18 40.80 6.69
CA ILE A 279 -49.10 40.46 7.78
C ILE A 279 -49.64 41.68 8.53
N VAL A 280 -48.99 42.85 8.40
CA VAL A 280 -49.36 44.09 9.10
C VAL A 280 -50.25 44.98 8.23
N THR A 281 -49.88 45.15 6.96
CA THR A 281 -50.51 46.09 6.03
C THR A 281 -51.48 45.44 5.06
N ALA A 282 -51.46 44.12 4.96
CA ALA A 282 -52.19 43.33 3.96
C ALA A 282 -51.85 43.65 2.50
N ALA A 283 -50.78 44.41 2.23
CA ALA A 283 -50.29 44.68 0.89
C ALA A 283 -49.66 43.42 0.28
N GLU A 284 -49.84 43.22 -1.02
CA GLU A 284 -49.26 42.10 -1.76
C GLU A 284 -48.00 42.55 -2.51
N HIS A 285 -46.95 41.74 -2.43
CA HIS A 285 -45.65 42.01 -3.02
C HIS A 285 -45.07 40.76 -3.68
N ASP A 286 -44.30 40.95 -4.74
CA ASP A 286 -43.41 39.93 -5.27
C ASP A 286 -42.08 39.97 -4.50
N PHE A 287 -41.45 38.82 -4.32
CA PHE A 287 -40.11 38.73 -3.74
C PHE A 287 -39.19 37.86 -4.59
N ASP A 288 -37.90 38.15 -4.50
CA ASP A 288 -36.85 37.52 -5.26
C ASP A 288 -35.54 37.58 -4.48
N GLU A 289 -35.26 36.51 -3.74
CA GLU A 289 -34.18 36.48 -2.76
C GLU A 289 -33.16 35.41 -3.13
N THR A 290 -31.88 35.69 -2.88
CA THR A 290 -30.79 34.72 -3.02
C THR A 290 -30.27 34.35 -1.64
N LEU A 291 -30.31 33.06 -1.32
CA LEU A 291 -29.83 32.49 -0.07
C LEU A 291 -28.46 31.88 -0.30
N SER A 292 -27.51 32.24 0.55
CA SER A 292 -26.14 31.70 0.55
C SER A 292 -25.90 30.93 1.83
N PHE A 293 -25.45 29.68 1.72
CA PHE A 293 -25.13 28.84 2.87
C PHE A 293 -23.90 27.98 2.61
N VAL A 294 -23.28 27.51 3.70
CA VAL A 294 -22.18 26.55 3.64
C VAL A 294 -22.74 25.14 3.72
N MET A 295 -22.48 24.35 2.69
CA MET A 295 -22.73 22.92 2.66
C MET A 295 -21.49 22.16 3.11
N GLY A 296 -21.69 21.18 3.98
CA GLY A 296 -20.76 20.10 4.25
C GLY A 296 -21.49 18.77 4.16
N GLY A 297 -20.85 17.71 4.61
CA GLY A 297 -21.49 16.39 4.66
C GLY A 297 -20.49 15.29 4.87
N SER A 298 -20.98 14.13 5.27
CA SER A 298 -20.17 12.93 5.43
C SER A 298 -20.33 12.01 4.24
N VAL A 299 -19.24 11.37 3.83
CA VAL A 299 -19.21 10.37 2.78
C VAL A 299 -18.92 9.01 3.40
N VAL A 300 -19.67 8.00 2.98
CA VAL A 300 -19.46 6.61 3.40
C VAL A 300 -19.24 5.75 2.17
N VAL A 301 -18.13 5.00 2.16
CA VAL A 301 -17.83 4.00 1.12
C VAL A 301 -18.00 2.60 1.72
N LYS A 302 -19.00 1.85 1.26
CA LYS A 302 -19.23 0.45 1.69
C LYS A 302 -19.41 -0.46 0.49
N SER A 303 -18.59 -1.50 0.38
CA SER A 303 -18.66 -2.50 -0.70
C SER A 303 -18.76 -1.86 -2.10
N SER A 304 -17.92 -0.86 -2.37
CA SER A 304 -17.91 -0.07 -3.61
C SER A 304 -19.17 0.76 -3.90
N LYS A 305 -20.02 0.99 -2.90
CA LYS A 305 -21.12 1.96 -2.97
C LYS A 305 -20.74 3.21 -2.18
N VAL A 306 -20.93 4.37 -2.80
CA VAL A 306 -20.72 5.68 -2.21
C VAL A 306 -22.07 6.23 -1.75
N SER A 307 -22.14 6.72 -0.52
CA SER A 307 -23.30 7.43 0.01
C SER A 307 -22.84 8.77 0.57
N PHE A 308 -23.55 9.84 0.22
CA PHE A 308 -23.33 11.18 0.76
C PHE A 308 -24.51 11.61 1.63
N ASP A 309 -24.24 12.17 2.81
CA ASP A 309 -25.23 12.76 3.71
C ASP A 309 -24.98 14.28 3.84
N PRO A 310 -25.80 15.13 3.16
CA PRO A 310 -25.60 16.58 3.14
C PRO A 310 -25.95 17.22 4.49
N ARG A 311 -25.15 18.21 4.91
CA ARG A 311 -25.38 19.02 6.12
C ARG A 311 -25.22 20.50 5.82
N ARG A 312 -26.11 21.34 6.34
CA ARG A 312 -25.92 22.80 6.39
C ARG A 312 -25.04 23.12 7.59
N LEU A 313 -23.88 23.74 7.35
CA LEU A 313 -22.94 24.10 8.43
C LEU A 313 -23.20 25.51 8.99
N GLY A 314 -23.87 26.37 8.21
CA GLY A 314 -24.22 27.72 8.62
C GLY A 314 -24.58 28.61 7.44
N ASP A 315 -24.89 29.86 7.75
CA ASP A 315 -25.35 30.86 6.78
C ASP A 315 -24.22 31.84 6.47
N ILE A 316 -24.15 32.27 5.21
CA ILE A 316 -23.23 33.31 4.78
C ILE A 316 -24.05 34.56 4.50
N SER A 317 -23.85 35.60 5.31
CA SER A 317 -24.35 36.93 4.95
C SER A 317 -23.46 37.52 3.85
N VAL A 318 -23.93 37.48 2.61
CA VAL A 318 -23.33 38.28 1.55
C VAL A 318 -23.80 39.72 1.78
N LYS A 319 -22.85 40.61 2.09
CA LYS A 319 -23.10 42.06 2.16
C LYS A 319 -23.18 42.68 0.78
#